data_AF-D1W6I5-F1
#
_entry.id   AF-D1W6I5-F1
#
_cell.length_a   1.000
_cell.length_b   1.000
_cell.length_c   1.000
_cell.angle_alpha   90.00
_cell.angle_beta   90.00
_cell.angle_gamma   90.00
#
_symmetry.space_group_name_H-M   'P 1'
#
loop_
_entity.id
_entity.type
_entity.pdbx_description
1 polymer ?
#
loop_
_entity_poly.entity_id
_entity_poly.type
_entity_poly.pdbx_seq_one_letter_code
_entity_poly.pdbx_strand_id
1 'polypeptide(L)' 'MYWNPRLKTDENGCATIENYNGRNVTYMNVDVETLVAGKPAAVNTLSYPTRKR' A
#
# COMPACT_ATOMS: atom_id res chain seq x y z
N MET A 1 4.96 6.49 9.40
CA MET A 1 3.70 5.71 9.41
C MET A 1 2.71 6.50 8.57
N TYR A 2 2.27 5.94 7.44
CA TYR A 2 1.29 6.56 6.55
C TYR A 2 -0.02 5.80 6.72
N TRP A 3 -1.10 6.51 7.07
CA TRP A 3 -2.44 5.94 7.24
C TRP A 3 -3.43 6.83 6.49
N ASN A 4 -4.13 6.27 5.51
CA ASN A 4 -5.13 7.00 4.72
C ASN A 4 -6.45 6.21 4.66
N PRO A 5 -7.35 6.39 5.64
CA PRO A 5 -8.61 5.66 5.70
C PRO A 5 -9.66 6.22 4.73
N ARG A 6 -9.35 7.33 4.02
CA ARG A 6 -10.26 7.97 3.06
C ARG A 6 -9.96 7.58 1.62
N LEU A 7 -9.03 6.65 1.40
CA LEU A 7 -8.75 6.13 0.06
C LEU A 7 -10.02 5.51 -0.51
N LYS A 8 -10.34 5.89 -1.75
CA LYS A 8 -11.45 5.31 -2.51
C LYS A 8 -10.90 4.80 -3.82
N THR A 9 -11.50 3.71 -4.29
CA THR A 9 -11.27 3.25 -5.66
C THR A 9 -11.97 4.20 -6.63
N ASP A 10 -11.41 4.31 -7.83
CA ASP A 10 -12.07 4.92 -8.96
C ASP A 10 -13.19 4.03 -9.52
N GLU A 11 -13.78 4.46 -10.64
CA GLU A 11 -14.84 3.75 -11.37
C GLU A 11 -14.43 2.36 -11.89
N ASN A 12 -13.13 2.09 -12.01
CA ASN A 12 -12.59 0.80 -12.43
C ASN A 12 -12.25 -0.12 -11.24
N GLY A 13 -12.48 0.33 -10.01
CA GLY A 13 -12.10 -0.41 -8.80
C GLY A 13 -10.61 -0.30 -8.47
N CYS A 14 -9.89 0.67 -9.04
CA CYS A 14 -8.46 0.87 -8.83
C CYS A 14 -8.20 2.03 -7.85
N ALA A 15 -7.14 1.89 -7.03
CA ALA A 15 -6.62 2.98 -6.22
C ALA A 15 -5.09 2.93 -6.27
N THR A 16 -4.46 4.07 -6.54
CA THR A 16 -3.00 4.20 -6.58
C THR A 16 -2.51 4.91 -5.33
N ILE A 17 -1.55 4.30 -4.63
CA ILE A 17 -0.89 4.89 -3.46
C ILE A 17 0.60 4.97 -3.77
N GLU A 18 1.15 6.18 -3.70
CA GLU A 18 2.59 6.39 -3.74
C GLU A 18 3.14 6.56 -2.33
N ASN A 19 3.99 5.63 -1.91
CA ASN A 19 4.66 5.68 -0.62
C ASN A 19 6.15 5.93 -0.85
N TYR A 20 6.70 6.92 -0.18
CA TYR A 20 8.12 7.25 -0.22
C TYR A 20 8.79 6.76 1.07
N ASN A 21 9.75 5.82 0.98
CA ASN A 21 10.73 5.63 2.05
C ASN A 21 11.96 6.49 1.74
N GLY A 22 12.71 6.88 2.76
CA GLY A 22 13.91 7.70 2.58
C GLY A 22 14.97 6.97 1.76
N ARG A 23 14.97 7.13 0.42
CA ARG A 23 15.96 6.56 -0.52
C ARG A 23 16.04 5.04 -0.57
N ASN A 24 14.94 4.30 -0.39
CA ASN A 24 14.94 2.82 -0.41
C ASN A 24 15.91 2.18 0.61
N VAL A 25 16.29 2.89 1.67
CA VAL A 25 17.27 2.37 2.65
C VAL A 25 16.62 1.58 3.79
N THR A 26 15.31 1.72 3.97
CA THR A 26 14.55 1.05 5.02
C THR A 26 13.47 0.16 4.43
N TYR A 27 13.21 -0.96 5.11
CA TYR A 27 12.06 -1.81 4.86
C TYR A 27 10.75 -1.02 4.91
N MET A 28 9.82 -1.34 4.01
CA MET A 28 8.46 -0.82 4.02
C MET A 28 7.48 -1.98 4.00
N ASN A 29 6.55 -1.96 4.94
CA ASN A 29 5.35 -2.79 4.90
C ASN A 29 4.17 -1.90 4.52
N VAL A 30 3.35 -2.35 3.58
CA VAL A 30 2.09 -1.71 3.19
C VAL A 30 0.97 -2.71 3.38
N ASP A 31 0.09 -2.39 4.31
CA ASP A 31 -1.15 -3.12 4.57
C ASP A 31 -2.32 -2.30 4.03
N VAL A 32 -3.15 -2.92 3.19
CA VAL A 32 -4.35 -2.31 2.62
C VAL A 32 -5.53 -3.21 2.94
N GLU A 33 -6.54 -2.64 3.58
CA GLU A 33 -7.79 -3.33 3.95
C GLU A 33 -8.97 -2.63 3.28
N THR A 34 -9.94 -3.40 2.80
CA THR A 34 -11.13 -2.88 2.12
C THR A 34 -12.33 -3.82 2.25
N LEU A 35 -13.48 -3.38 1.76
CA LEU A 35 -14.69 -4.18 1.58
C LEU A 35 -14.98 -4.38 0.09
N VAL A 36 -15.05 -5.63 -0.36
CA VAL A 36 -15.46 -6.00 -1.72
C VAL A 36 -16.79 -6.74 -1.64
N ALA A 37 -17.83 -6.17 -2.23
CA ALA A 37 -19.20 -6.70 -2.16
C ALA A 37 -19.67 -7.01 -0.73
N GLY A 38 -19.33 -6.12 0.22
CA GLY A 38 -19.69 -6.26 1.64
C GLY A 38 -18.84 -7.28 2.42
N LYS A 39 -17.84 -7.89 1.79
CA LYS A 39 -16.92 -8.83 2.44
C LYS A 39 -15.55 -8.18 2.66
N PRO A 40 -14.88 -8.40 3.80
CA PRO A 40 -13.51 -7.94 4.01
C PRO A 40 -12.54 -8.54 2.99
N ALA A 41 -11.60 -7.72 2.53
CA ALA A 41 -10.47 -8.11 1.72
C ALA A 41 -9.23 -7.34 2.19
N ALA A 42 -8.06 -7.96 2.08
CA ALA A 42 -6.79 -7.34 2.45
C ALA A 42 -5.69 -7.70 1.47
N VAL A 43 -4.76 -6.77 1.28
CA VAL A 43 -3.53 -6.95 0.51
C VAL A 43 -2.37 -6.47 1.37
N ASN A 44 -1.35 -7.31 1.50
CA ASN A 44 -0.09 -6.96 2.13
C ASN A 44 1.00 -6.90 1.05
N THR A 45 1.83 -5.88 1.09
CA THR A 45 3.02 -5.77 0.25
C THR A 45 4.22 -5.34 1.07
N LEU A 46 5.35 -5.98 0.76
CA LEU A 46 6.61 -5.81 1.46
C LEU A 46 7.65 -5.32 0.47
N SER A 47 8.36 -4.26 0.82
CA SER A 47 9.53 -3.81 0.06
C SER A 47 10.76 -3.83 0.95
N TYR A 48 11.84 -4.39 0.41
CA TYR A 48 13.14 -4.44 1.05
C TYR A 48 14.11 -3.47 0.37
N PRO A 49 15.10 -2.95 1.11
CA PRO A 49 16.17 -2.15 0.52
C PRO A 49 16.90 -2.95 -0.57
N THR A 50 16.93 -2.43 -1.79
CA THR A 50 17.84 -2.93 -2.82
C THR A 50 19.19 -2.29 -2.61
N ARG A 51 20.10 -2.97 -1.91
CA ARG A 51 21.52 -2.57 -1.89
C ARG A 51 22.07 -2.76 -3.30
N LYS A 52 22.33 -1.67 -4.03
CA LYS A 52 23.21 -1.73 -5.20
C LYS A 52 24.60 -2.15 -4.69
N ARG A 53 25.11 -3.28 -5.18
CA ARG A 53 26.49 -3.71 -4.97
C ARG A 53 27.45 -2.77 -5.71
#